data_AF-A0A3C0AD76-F1
#
_entry.id   AF-A0A3C0AD76-F1
#
_cell.length_a   1.000
_cell.length_b   1.000
_cell.length_c   1.000
_cell.angle_alpha   90.00
_cell.angle_beta   90.00
_cell.angle_gamma   90.00
#
_symmetry.space_group_name_H-M   'P 1'
#
loop_
_entity.id
_entity.type
_entity.pdbx_description
1 polymer ?
#
loop_
_entity_poly.entity_id
_entity_poly.type
_entity_poly.pdbx_seq_one_letter_code
_entity_poly.pdbx_strand_id
1 'polypeptide(L)'
;MRRLTASQSVRSHRGGFTIVELMMVVGILLFLIATSAFVVRNIGNKAREKATMATIVKINGLVQNRVEAMRKALDSAKNQKQIESLIGQKYVSLVDANGAKYRSLPKPVVEILVRKDIFREQFPQYIEENSQINTAMQAQNGVTSGAVGSDTLTGDGGVSISSEYLYYVLTKHETYGVPPVGEDAFTASEVKDTDGDG
;
A
#
# COMPACT_ATOMS: atom_id res chain seq x y z
N MET A 1 62.95 59.74 42.18
CA MET A 1 62.56 58.32 42.23
C MET A 1 62.00 57.91 40.87
N ARG A 2 62.73 57.08 40.10
CA ARG A 2 62.40 56.70 38.72
C ARG A 2 61.74 55.32 38.74
N ARG A 3 60.45 55.22 38.39
CA ARG A 3 59.75 53.92 38.22
C ARG A 3 60.21 53.30 36.91
N LEU A 4 60.79 52.11 36.99
CA LEU A 4 61.05 51.25 35.83
C LEU A 4 59.77 50.48 35.52
N THR A 5 59.09 50.83 34.43
CA THR A 5 58.02 50.02 33.83
C THR A 5 58.67 48.93 32.97
N ALA A 6 58.65 47.70 33.47
CA ALA A 6 59.05 46.53 32.69
C ALA A 6 57.93 46.19 31.68
N SER A 7 58.24 46.24 30.39
CA SER A 7 57.34 45.77 29.34
C SER A 7 57.31 44.24 29.32
N GLN A 8 56.23 43.64 29.82
CA GLN A 8 55.95 42.22 29.57
C GLN A 8 55.53 42.07 28.11
N SER A 9 56.42 41.51 27.28
CA SER A 9 56.06 41.04 25.94
C SER A 9 55.46 39.64 26.05
N VAL A 10 54.15 39.52 25.79
CA VAL A 10 53.48 38.23 25.67
C VAL A 10 53.89 37.63 24.33
N ARG A 11 54.87 36.71 24.34
CA ARG A 11 55.20 35.92 23.15
C ARG A 11 54.06 34.94 22.87
N SER A 12 53.17 35.31 21.95
CA SER A 12 52.22 34.39 21.34
C SER A 12 53.02 33.36 20.54
N HIS A 13 53.19 32.15 21.09
CA HIS A 13 53.68 31.00 20.33
C HIS A 13 52.61 30.65 19.30
N ARG A 14 52.76 31.17 18.07
CA ARG A 14 52.05 30.65 16.91
C ARG A 14 52.68 29.29 16.57
N GLY A 15 52.21 28.24 17.23
CA GLY A 15 52.54 26.87 16.88
C GLY A 15 52.04 26.60 15.46
N GLY A 16 52.95 26.49 14.50
CA GLY A 16 52.61 26.01 13.17
C GLY A 16 52.13 24.57 13.26
N PHE A 17 51.02 24.27 12.58
CA PHE A 17 50.44 22.93 12.54
C PHE A 17 51.44 21.95 11.93
N THR A 18 51.74 20.86 12.64
CA THR A 18 52.70 19.87 12.14
C THR A 18 52.03 18.94 11.12
N ILE A 19 52.78 18.46 10.12
CA ILE A 19 52.28 17.50 9.12
C ILE A 19 51.72 16.24 9.82
N VAL A 20 52.33 15.80 10.91
CA VAL A 20 51.90 14.64 11.70
C VAL A 20 50.52 14.88 12.31
N GLU A 21 50.26 16.06 12.85
CA GLU A 21 48.96 16.45 13.42
C GLU A 21 47.88 16.48 12.33
N LEU A 22 48.22 16.94 11.12
CA LEU A 22 47.32 16.88 9.97
C LEU A 22 46.99 15.45 9.57
N MET A 23 47.98 14.57 9.51
CA MET A 23 47.77 13.17 9.17
C MET A 23 46.93 12.45 10.23
N MET A 24 47.13 12.76 11.51
CA MET A 24 46.33 12.19 12.60
C MET A 24 44.87 12.64 12.52
N VAL A 25 44.60 13.93 12.27
CA VAL A 25 43.24 14.46 12.12
C VAL A 25 42.54 13.83 10.93
N VAL A 26 43.19 13.75 9.77
CA VAL A 26 42.61 13.13 8.57
C VAL A 26 42.36 11.64 8.80
N GLY A 27 43.26 10.94 9.50
CA GLY A 27 43.09 9.52 9.85
C GLY A 27 41.86 9.28 10.73
N ILE A 28 41.69 10.07 11.79
CA ILE A 28 40.52 9.99 12.68
C ILE A 28 39.24 10.37 11.92
N LEU A 29 39.29 11.40 11.07
CA LEU A 29 38.14 11.85 10.27
C LEU A 29 37.67 10.76 9.30
N LEU A 30 38.59 10.12 8.57
CA LEU A 30 38.25 9.02 7.65
C LEU A 30 37.70 7.81 8.40
N PHE A 31 38.26 7.48 9.56
CA PHE A 31 37.73 6.41 10.40
C PHE A 31 36.29 6.70 10.85
N LEU A 32 36.02 7.92 11.32
CA LEU A 32 34.68 8.34 11.74
C LEU A 32 33.67 8.31 10.59
N ILE A 33 34.07 8.75 9.39
CA ILE A 33 33.21 8.67 8.19
C ILE A 33 32.88 7.21 7.87
N ALA A 34 33.87 6.32 7.86
CA ALA A 34 33.68 4.91 7.54
C ALA A 34 32.73 4.22 8.52
N THR A 35 32.91 4.42 9.83
CA THR A 35 32.02 3.85 10.84
C THR A 35 30.61 4.43 10.77
N SER A 36 30.50 5.73 10.50
CA SER A 36 29.20 6.41 10.37
C SER A 36 28.41 5.93 9.17
N ALA A 37 29.07 5.75 8.01
CA ALA A 37 28.42 5.28 6.79
C ALA A 37 27.81 3.88 6.97
N PHE A 38 28.50 2.98 7.69
CA PHE A 38 27.98 1.63 7.96
C PHE A 38 26.73 1.65 8.85
N VAL A 39 26.75 2.45 9.92
CA VAL A 39 25.59 2.61 10.82
C VAL A 39 24.41 3.22 10.08
N VAL A 40 24.62 4.28 9.30
CA VAL A 40 23.57 4.95 8.52
C VAL A 40 22.94 4.00 7.50
N ARG A 41 23.73 3.18 6.80
CA ARG A 41 23.20 2.18 5.85
C ARG A 41 22.30 1.15 6.55
N ASN A 42 22.72 0.64 7.70
CA ASN A 42 21.94 -0.34 8.46
C ASN A 42 20.66 0.27 9.04
N ILE A 43 20.69 1.53 9.50
CA ILE A 43 19.50 2.25 9.95
C ILE A 43 18.55 2.49 8.77
N GLY A 44 19.07 2.88 7.61
CA GLY A 44 18.28 3.11 6.40
C GLY A 44 17.51 1.88 5.95
N ASN A 45 18.15 0.71 5.92
CA ASN A 45 17.49 -0.55 5.55
C ASN A 45 16.38 -0.92 6.54
N LYS A 46 16.66 -0.83 7.86
CA LYS A 46 15.64 -1.07 8.90
C LYS A 46 14.47 -0.08 8.84
N ALA A 47 14.75 1.18 8.50
CA ALA A 47 13.71 2.18 8.34
C ALA A 47 12.78 1.86 7.16
N ARG A 48 13.34 1.39 6.04
CA ARG A 48 12.55 0.93 4.88
C ARG A 48 11.67 -0.27 5.23
N GLU A 49 12.22 -1.29 5.87
CA GLU A 49 11.44 -2.45 6.33
C GLU A 49 10.29 -2.05 7.25
N LYS A 50 10.55 -1.15 8.21
CA LYS A 50 9.51 -0.63 9.12
C LYS A 50 8.45 0.20 8.39
N ALA A 51 8.85 0.99 7.40
CA ALA A 51 7.91 1.75 6.58
C ALA A 51 6.97 0.80 5.82
N THR A 52 7.53 -0.20 5.13
CA THR A 52 6.74 -1.22 4.43
C THR A 52 5.81 -1.97 5.39
N MET A 53 6.30 -2.35 6.57
CA MET A 53 5.47 -3.02 7.59
C MET A 53 4.30 -2.13 8.04
N ALA A 54 4.54 -0.83 8.26
CA ALA A 54 3.49 0.11 8.65
C ALA A 54 2.42 0.25 7.55
N THR A 55 2.84 0.33 6.29
CA THR A 55 1.93 0.38 5.14
C THR A 55 1.10 -0.90 5.01
N ILE A 56 1.71 -2.08 5.17
CA ILE A 56 1.00 -3.37 5.16
C ILE A 56 -0.04 -3.43 6.29
N VAL A 57 0.32 -3.03 7.52
CA VAL A 57 -0.60 -3.03 8.66
C VAL A 57 -1.79 -2.10 8.41
N LYS A 58 -1.54 -0.94 7.81
CA LYS A 58 -2.57 0.02 7.43
C LYS A 58 -3.52 -0.54 6.38
N ILE A 59 -2.99 -1.08 5.28
CA ILE A 59 -3.79 -1.71 4.22
C ILE A 59 -4.62 -2.84 4.81
N ASN A 60 -4.02 -3.72 5.62
CA ASN A 60 -4.73 -4.80 6.29
C ASN A 60 -5.86 -4.30 7.19
N GLY A 61 -5.63 -3.24 7.98
CA GLY A 61 -6.68 -2.63 8.80
C GLY A 61 -7.85 -2.11 7.96
N LEU A 62 -7.58 -1.47 6.83
CA LEU A 62 -8.63 -0.99 5.92
C LEU A 62 -9.41 -2.12 5.27
N VAL A 63 -8.72 -3.17 4.81
CA VAL A 63 -9.34 -4.37 4.24
C VAL A 63 -10.22 -5.05 5.29
N GLN A 64 -9.72 -5.23 6.51
CA GLN A 64 -10.48 -5.83 7.61
C GLN A 64 -11.75 -5.02 7.93
N ASN A 65 -11.65 -3.70 8.02
CA ASN A 65 -12.81 -2.83 8.25
C ASN A 65 -13.89 -3.00 7.19
N ARG A 66 -13.50 -3.10 5.91
CA ARG A 66 -14.46 -3.29 4.81
C ARG A 66 -15.04 -4.71 4.78
N VAL A 67 -14.23 -5.73 5.05
CA VAL A 67 -14.69 -7.13 5.17
C VAL A 67 -15.70 -7.25 6.31
N GLU A 68 -15.45 -6.61 7.44
CA GLU A 68 -16.35 -6.61 8.59
C GLU A 68 -17.67 -5.88 8.28
N ALA A 69 -17.59 -4.70 7.65
CA ALA A 69 -18.78 -3.97 7.23
C ALA A 69 -19.63 -4.77 6.24
N MET A 70 -19.00 -5.43 5.27
CA MET A 70 -19.69 -6.34 4.35
C MET A 70 -20.33 -7.50 5.11
N ARG A 71 -19.60 -8.21 5.99
CA ARG A 71 -20.17 -9.31 6.77
C ARG A 71 -21.38 -8.86 7.57
N LYS A 72 -21.28 -7.71 8.25
CA LYS A 72 -22.38 -7.10 8.99
C LYS A 72 -23.57 -6.74 8.10
N ALA A 73 -23.31 -6.24 6.88
CA ALA A 73 -24.37 -5.95 5.92
C ALA A 73 -25.04 -7.23 5.42
N LEU A 74 -24.28 -8.30 5.15
CA LEU A 74 -24.80 -9.58 4.69
C LEU A 74 -25.59 -10.32 5.77
N ASP A 75 -25.13 -10.30 7.01
CA ASP A 75 -25.81 -10.95 8.14
C ASP A 75 -26.98 -10.12 8.69
N SER A 76 -27.19 -8.91 8.15
CA SER A 76 -28.33 -8.06 8.52
C SER A 76 -29.64 -8.70 8.07
N ALA A 77 -30.58 -8.84 9.01
CA ALA A 77 -31.92 -9.39 8.74
C ALA A 77 -32.67 -8.64 7.62
N LYS A 78 -32.33 -7.36 7.37
CA LYS A 78 -32.90 -6.57 6.26
C LYS A 78 -32.50 -7.12 4.88
N ASN A 79 -31.30 -7.68 4.77
CA ASN A 79 -30.73 -8.19 3.53
C ASN A 79 -30.96 -9.69 3.35
N GLN A 80 -31.46 -10.38 4.38
CA GLN A 80 -31.73 -11.83 4.35
C GLN A 80 -32.61 -12.23 3.17
N LYS A 81 -33.69 -11.49 2.89
CA LYS A 81 -34.60 -11.77 1.77
C LYS A 81 -33.91 -11.64 0.41
N GLN A 82 -33.01 -10.67 0.28
CA GLN A 82 -32.24 -10.48 -0.94
C GLN A 82 -31.25 -11.63 -1.14
N ILE A 83 -30.55 -12.04 -0.08
CA ILE A 83 -29.64 -13.18 -0.11
C ILE A 83 -30.39 -14.47 -0.47
N GLU A 84 -31.58 -14.69 0.08
CA GLU A 84 -32.39 -15.87 -0.26
C GLU A 84 -32.84 -15.87 -1.73
N SER A 85 -33.17 -14.70 -2.29
CA SER A 85 -33.44 -14.55 -3.72
C SER A 85 -32.22 -14.91 -4.57
N LEU A 86 -31.05 -14.39 -4.20
CA LEU A 86 -29.78 -14.67 -4.88
C LEU A 86 -29.39 -16.14 -4.79
N ILE A 87 -29.65 -16.81 -3.66
CA ILE A 87 -29.46 -18.26 -3.52
C ILE A 87 -30.34 -19.00 -4.53
N GLY A 88 -31.62 -18.63 -4.64
CA GLY A 88 -32.54 -19.21 -5.63
C GLY A 88 -32.05 -19.02 -7.07
N GLN A 89 -31.61 -17.81 -7.43
CA GLN A 89 -31.05 -17.51 -8.74
C GLN A 89 -29.76 -18.30 -9.01
N LYS A 90 -28.88 -18.44 -8.01
CA LYS A 90 -27.65 -19.20 -8.12
C LYS A 90 -27.91 -20.70 -8.31
N TYR A 91 -28.94 -21.24 -7.67
CA TYR A 91 -29.36 -22.62 -7.93
C TYR A 91 -29.74 -22.83 -9.39
N VAL A 92 -30.56 -21.94 -9.95
CA VAL A 92 -30.97 -22.01 -11.36
C VAL A 92 -29.76 -21.92 -12.27
N SER A 93 -28.87 -20.93 -12.04
CA SER A 93 -27.69 -20.76 -12.91
C SER A 93 -26.71 -21.93 -12.84
N LEU A 94 -26.50 -22.53 -11.66
CA LEU A 94 -25.65 -23.72 -11.52
C LEU A 94 -26.23 -24.93 -12.26
N VAL A 95 -27.55 -25.12 -12.19
CA VAL A 95 -28.26 -26.20 -12.87
C VAL A 95 -28.25 -26.01 -14.38
N ASP A 96 -28.45 -24.79 -14.85
CA ASP A 96 -28.44 -24.47 -16.28
C ASP A 96 -27.03 -24.62 -16.88
N ALA A 97 -26.00 -24.16 -16.18
CA ALA A 97 -24.63 -24.21 -16.67
C ALA A 97 -23.98 -25.60 -16.56
N ASN A 98 -24.30 -26.38 -15.52
CA ASN A 98 -23.56 -27.60 -15.20
C ASN A 98 -24.44 -28.86 -15.06
N GLY A 99 -25.75 -28.73 -15.32
CA GLY A 99 -26.72 -29.83 -15.37
C GLY A 99 -27.45 -30.12 -14.06
N ALA A 100 -28.40 -31.07 -14.13
CA ALA A 100 -29.35 -31.37 -13.04
C ALA A 100 -28.69 -31.84 -11.73
N LYS A 101 -27.43 -32.30 -11.76
CA LYS A 101 -26.68 -32.75 -10.57
C LYS A 101 -26.49 -31.67 -9.50
N TYR A 102 -26.64 -30.39 -9.86
CA TYR A 102 -26.53 -29.26 -8.92
C TYR A 102 -27.85 -28.96 -8.18
N ARG A 103 -28.96 -29.60 -8.55
CA ARG A 103 -30.25 -29.46 -7.84
C ARG A 103 -30.21 -30.02 -6.41
N SER A 104 -29.36 -31.00 -6.17
CA SER A 104 -29.20 -31.64 -4.86
C SER A 104 -28.14 -30.99 -3.99
N LEU A 105 -27.58 -29.84 -4.39
CA LEU A 105 -26.66 -29.12 -3.52
C LEU A 105 -27.37 -28.68 -2.24
N PRO A 106 -26.71 -28.74 -1.08
CA PRO A 106 -27.26 -28.20 0.16
C PRO A 106 -27.34 -26.66 0.12
N LYS A 107 -28.42 -26.07 0.67
CA LYS A 107 -28.60 -24.61 0.81
C LYS A 107 -27.36 -23.90 1.39
N PRO A 108 -26.68 -24.41 2.43
CA PRO A 108 -25.48 -23.75 2.97
C PRO A 108 -24.33 -23.64 1.97
N VAL A 109 -24.17 -24.61 1.07
CA VAL A 109 -23.10 -24.58 0.05
C VAL A 109 -23.36 -23.49 -0.97
N VAL A 110 -24.61 -23.36 -1.43
CA VAL A 110 -24.98 -22.32 -2.38
C VAL A 110 -24.94 -20.94 -1.74
N GLU A 111 -25.30 -20.83 -0.46
CA GLU A 111 -25.13 -19.59 0.30
C GLU A 111 -23.66 -19.14 0.35
N ILE A 112 -22.72 -20.06 0.60
CA ILE A 112 -21.28 -19.74 0.56
C ILE A 112 -20.87 -19.24 -0.83
N LEU A 113 -21.38 -19.85 -1.90
CA LEU A 113 -21.09 -19.42 -3.28
C LEU A 113 -21.63 -18.01 -3.54
N VAL A 114 -22.87 -17.73 -3.14
CA VAL A 114 -23.47 -16.38 -3.29
C VAL A 114 -22.67 -15.35 -2.50
N ARG A 115 -22.31 -15.64 -1.25
CA ARG A 115 -21.47 -14.74 -0.44
C ARG A 115 -20.10 -14.51 -1.08
N LYS A 116 -19.52 -15.54 -1.72
CA LYS A 116 -18.28 -15.42 -2.49
C LYS A 116 -18.45 -14.55 -3.73
N ASP A 117 -19.54 -14.70 -4.48
CA ASP A 117 -19.81 -13.87 -5.65
C ASP A 117 -19.96 -12.40 -5.25
N ILE A 118 -20.72 -12.11 -4.19
CA ILE A 118 -20.84 -10.75 -3.65
C ILE A 118 -19.48 -10.21 -3.21
N PHE A 119 -18.64 -11.03 -2.59
CA PHE A 119 -17.29 -10.60 -2.22
C PHE A 119 -16.46 -10.22 -3.46
N ARG A 120 -16.54 -11.01 -4.55
CA ARG A 120 -15.86 -10.70 -5.81
C ARG A 120 -16.38 -9.43 -6.47
N GLU A 121 -17.69 -9.18 -6.38
CA GLU A 121 -18.27 -7.92 -6.88
C GLU A 121 -17.71 -6.70 -6.15
N GLN A 122 -17.46 -6.80 -4.84
CA GLN A 122 -16.98 -5.68 -4.03
C GLN A 122 -15.45 -5.55 -3.98
N PHE A 123 -14.74 -6.65 -4.18
CA PHE A 123 -13.29 -6.74 -4.21
C PHE A 123 -12.81 -7.51 -5.45
N PRO A 124 -12.99 -6.93 -6.65
CA PRO A 124 -12.48 -7.54 -7.87
C PRO A 124 -10.95 -7.62 -7.80
N GLN A 125 -10.41 -8.72 -8.31
CA GLN A 125 -8.98 -8.93 -8.57
C GLN A 125 -8.68 -8.89 -10.08
N TYR A 126 -9.69 -9.15 -10.92
CA TYR A 126 -9.55 -9.17 -12.38
C TYR A 126 -10.59 -8.28 -13.07
N ILE A 127 -10.25 -7.83 -14.27
CA ILE A 127 -11.11 -6.95 -15.08
C ILE A 127 -12.47 -7.57 -15.41
N GLU A 128 -12.53 -8.89 -15.55
CA GLU A 128 -13.77 -9.59 -15.91
C GLU A 128 -14.77 -9.66 -14.75
N GLU A 129 -14.35 -9.34 -13.51
CA GLU A 129 -15.16 -9.59 -12.32
C GLU A 129 -16.18 -8.49 -12.02
N ASN A 130 -15.91 -7.23 -12.39
CA ASN A 130 -16.87 -6.15 -12.19
C ASN A 130 -16.73 -5.01 -13.21
N SER A 131 -17.58 -5.02 -14.24
CA SER A 131 -17.61 -3.97 -15.27
C SER A 131 -18.01 -2.58 -14.76
N GLN A 132 -18.79 -2.50 -13.67
CA GLN A 132 -19.19 -1.22 -13.07
C GLN A 132 -18.01 -0.54 -12.40
N ILE A 133 -17.21 -1.29 -11.64
CA ILE A 133 -15.98 -0.75 -11.03
C ILE A 133 -15.01 -0.34 -12.14
N ASN A 134 -14.87 -1.12 -13.21
CA ASN A 134 -14.02 -0.76 -14.35
C ASN A 134 -14.43 0.57 -14.96
N THR A 135 -15.73 0.75 -15.17
CA THR A 135 -16.29 1.99 -15.73
C THR A 135 -16.03 3.17 -14.78
N ALA A 136 -16.20 2.97 -13.48
CA ALA A 136 -15.98 3.98 -12.45
C ALA A 136 -14.50 4.35 -12.26
N MET A 137 -13.58 3.40 -12.50
CA MET A 137 -12.15 3.64 -12.55
C MET A 137 -11.75 4.39 -13.83
N GLN A 138 -12.32 4.03 -14.98
CA GLN A 138 -12.06 4.70 -16.26
C GLN A 138 -12.57 6.15 -16.28
N ALA A 139 -13.60 6.43 -15.48
CA ALA A 139 -14.15 7.77 -15.30
C ALA A 139 -13.34 8.68 -14.35
N GLN A 140 -12.24 8.18 -13.75
CA GLN A 140 -11.38 9.01 -12.90
C GLN A 140 -10.58 10.02 -13.72
N ASN A 141 -10.41 11.23 -13.17
CA ASN A 141 -9.63 12.27 -13.81
C ASN A 141 -8.17 11.85 -13.98
N GLY A 142 -7.63 11.98 -15.19
CA GLY A 142 -6.25 11.62 -15.51
C GLY A 142 -6.06 10.15 -15.92
N VAL A 143 -7.11 9.33 -15.88
CA VAL A 143 -7.08 7.96 -16.43
C VAL A 143 -7.43 8.01 -17.92
N THR A 144 -6.57 7.42 -18.75
CA THR A 144 -6.83 7.34 -20.19
C THR A 144 -7.93 6.29 -20.45
N SER A 145 -8.86 6.59 -21.36
CA SER A 145 -9.94 5.64 -21.69
C SER A 145 -9.36 4.29 -22.13
N GLY A 146 -9.81 3.22 -21.50
CA GLY A 146 -9.29 1.88 -21.71
C GLY A 146 -8.08 1.49 -20.86
N ALA A 147 -7.48 2.38 -20.06
CA ALA A 147 -6.28 2.04 -19.27
C ALA A 147 -6.53 1.07 -18.12
N VAL A 148 -7.74 1.10 -17.54
CA VAL A 148 -8.09 0.22 -16.41
C VAL A 148 -8.06 -1.23 -16.85
N GLY A 149 -7.09 -1.97 -16.31
CA GLY A 149 -6.88 -3.37 -16.62
C GLY A 149 -6.54 -3.68 -18.08
N SER A 150 -6.05 -2.68 -18.84
CA SER A 150 -5.54 -2.91 -20.18
C SER A 150 -4.06 -3.26 -20.12
N ASP A 151 -3.81 -4.56 -20.33
CA ASP A 151 -2.51 -5.14 -20.63
C ASP A 151 -1.72 -4.31 -21.68
N THR A 152 -2.42 -3.75 -22.67
CA THR A 152 -1.85 -2.93 -23.74
C THR A 152 -1.41 -1.51 -23.33
N LEU A 153 -1.90 -0.98 -22.21
CA LEU A 153 -1.60 0.39 -21.74
C LEU A 153 -0.60 0.41 -20.58
N THR A 154 -0.60 -0.61 -19.72
CA THR A 154 0.38 -0.77 -18.61
C THR A 154 1.60 -1.59 -19.03
N GLY A 155 1.54 -2.35 -20.14
CA GLY A 155 2.67 -3.11 -20.66
C GLY A 155 3.12 -4.30 -19.77
N ASP A 156 2.35 -4.59 -18.72
CA ASP A 156 2.70 -5.49 -17.64
C ASP A 156 1.93 -6.83 -17.66
N GLY A 157 1.16 -7.15 -18.70
CA GLY A 157 0.39 -8.40 -18.72
C GLY A 157 -0.87 -8.36 -17.86
N GLY A 158 -1.20 -7.21 -17.28
CA GLY A 158 -2.24 -7.10 -16.27
C GLY A 158 -1.83 -7.59 -14.87
N VAL A 159 -0.52 -7.61 -14.57
CA VAL A 159 0.03 -8.08 -13.29
C VAL A 159 -0.32 -7.12 -12.15
N SER A 160 -0.27 -5.81 -12.39
CA SER A 160 -0.58 -4.75 -11.43
C SER A 160 -2.08 -4.52 -11.23
N ILE A 161 -2.93 -5.14 -12.04
CA ILE A 161 -4.39 -4.95 -12.02
C ILE A 161 -4.99 -5.19 -10.62
N SER A 162 -4.52 -6.23 -9.94
CA SER A 162 -5.02 -6.58 -8.61
C SER A 162 -4.69 -5.50 -7.55
N SER A 163 -3.51 -4.87 -7.65
CA SER A 163 -3.12 -3.75 -6.80
C SER A 163 -3.85 -2.45 -7.15
N GLU A 164 -4.13 -2.20 -8.42
CA GLU A 164 -4.93 -1.05 -8.86
C GLU A 164 -6.36 -1.12 -8.34
N TYR A 165 -7.02 -2.28 -8.48
CA TYR A 165 -8.35 -2.50 -7.91
C TYR A 165 -8.34 -2.35 -6.40
N LEU A 166 -7.35 -2.92 -5.72
CA LEU A 166 -7.24 -2.78 -4.28
C LEU A 166 -7.10 -1.30 -3.88
N TYR A 167 -6.21 -0.55 -4.53
CA TYR A 167 -6.04 0.87 -4.27
C TYR A 167 -7.33 1.65 -4.49
N TYR A 168 -7.99 1.44 -5.62
CA TYR A 168 -9.25 2.11 -5.95
C TYR A 168 -10.37 1.77 -4.96
N VAL A 169 -10.53 0.47 -4.64
CA VAL A 169 -11.57 0.03 -3.71
C VAL A 169 -11.34 0.64 -2.34
N LEU A 170 -10.09 0.72 -1.88
CA LEU A 170 -9.77 1.30 -0.57
C LEU A 170 -9.96 2.83 -0.54
N THR A 171 -9.57 3.55 -1.59
CA THR A 171 -9.44 5.02 -1.56
C THR A 171 -10.58 5.77 -2.24
N LYS A 172 -11.31 5.14 -3.16
CA LYS A 172 -12.33 5.81 -4.00
C LYS A 172 -13.69 5.13 -3.99
N HIS A 173 -13.76 3.83 -3.72
CA HIS A 173 -15.02 3.10 -3.71
C HIS A 173 -15.63 3.01 -2.31
N GLU A 174 -16.92 3.30 -2.20
CA GLU A 174 -17.69 3.06 -0.98
C GLU A 174 -18.17 1.61 -0.94
N THR A 175 -17.86 0.89 0.14
CA THR A 175 -18.29 -0.51 0.31
C THR A 175 -19.17 -0.60 1.54
N TYR A 176 -20.46 -0.90 1.35
CA TYR A 176 -21.43 -1.13 2.44
C TYR A 176 -21.45 -0.05 3.54
N GLY A 177 -21.39 1.24 3.15
CA GLY A 177 -21.44 2.36 4.10
C GLY A 177 -20.12 2.67 4.79
N VAL A 178 -19.02 2.00 4.41
CA VAL A 178 -17.67 2.43 4.79
C VAL A 178 -17.19 3.43 3.74
N PRO A 179 -17.03 4.71 4.12
CA PRO A 179 -16.58 5.72 3.17
C PRO A 179 -15.15 5.41 2.70
N PRO A 180 -14.79 5.84 1.49
CA PRO A 180 -13.43 5.75 1.00
C PRO A 180 -12.46 6.48 1.94
N VAL A 181 -11.25 5.92 2.14
CA VAL A 181 -10.19 6.70 2.79
C VAL A 181 -9.66 7.72 1.79
N GLY A 182 -9.60 8.99 2.19
CA GLY A 182 -9.11 10.06 1.33
C GLY A 182 -7.70 9.77 0.80
N GLU A 183 -7.35 10.31 -0.37
CA GLU A 183 -6.04 10.10 -1.00
C GLU A 183 -4.88 10.52 -0.09
N ASP A 184 -5.10 11.52 0.77
CA ASP A 184 -4.15 11.97 1.79
C ASP A 184 -3.82 10.88 2.84
N ALA A 185 -4.59 9.79 2.87
CA ALA A 185 -4.28 8.65 3.70
C ALA A 185 -2.98 8.00 3.25
N PHE A 186 -2.65 7.94 1.96
CA PHE A 186 -1.40 7.32 1.51
C PHE A 186 -0.43 8.39 1.04
N THR A 187 0.82 8.29 1.47
CA THR A 187 1.88 9.18 0.98
C THR A 187 2.33 8.75 -0.42
N ALA A 188 2.81 9.69 -1.23
CA ALA A 188 3.35 9.37 -2.56
C ALA A 188 4.47 8.32 -2.53
N SER A 189 5.21 8.20 -1.42
CA SER A 189 6.23 7.16 -1.22
C SER A 189 5.65 5.77 -0.94
N GLU A 190 4.41 5.65 -0.52
CA GLU A 190 3.73 4.37 -0.24
C GLU A 190 3.02 3.79 -1.47
N VAL A 191 2.71 4.63 -2.46
CA VAL A 191 1.98 4.27 -3.69
C VAL A 191 2.90 4.33 -4.92
N LYS A 192 4.20 4.56 -4.72
CA LYS A 192 5.15 4.68 -5.83
C LYS A 192 5.46 3.30 -6.41
N ASP A 193 5.36 3.18 -7.73
CA ASP A 193 5.92 2.07 -8.49
C ASP A 193 7.42 1.89 -8.15
N THR A 194 7.78 0.67 -7.76
CA THR A 194 9.10 0.33 -7.21
C THR A 194 9.96 -0.44 -8.22
N ASP A 195 9.33 -1.10 -9.19
CA ASP A 195 9.95 -1.99 -10.16
C ASP A 195 9.77 -1.55 -11.63
N GLY A 196 9.02 -0.49 -11.89
CA GLY A 196 8.96 0.14 -13.21
C GLY A 196 8.02 -0.56 -14.19
N ASP A 197 7.06 -1.32 -13.68
CA ASP A 197 6.00 -1.99 -14.46
C ASP A 197 4.67 -1.22 -14.46
N GLY A 198 4.67 0.00 -13.91
CA GLY A 198 3.53 0.92 -13.95
C GLY A 198 3.35 1.70 -15.25
#